data_AF-A0A5G2RAY8-F1
#
_entry.id   AF-A0A5G2RAY8-F1
#
_cell.length_a   1.000
_cell.length_b   1.000
_cell.length_c   1.000
_cell.angle_alpha   90.00
_cell.angle_beta   90.00
_cell.angle_gamma   90.00
#
_symmetry.space_group_name_H-M   'P 1'
#
loop_
_entity.id
_entity.type
_entity.pdbx_description
1 polymer ?
#
loop_
_entity_poly.entity_id
_entity_poly.type
_entity_poly.pdbx_seq_one_letter_code
_entity_poly.pdbx_strand_id
1 'polypeptide(L)' 'MLAGGLTEPRPATPEIQEIANKVKPQLEEKTKKTYEKFEAIIYRSQVVAGTNYYIKVSVQHLW' A
#
# COMPACT_ATOMS: atom_id res chain seq x y z
N MET A 1 20.89 0.89 1.23
CA MET A 1 19.81 1.30 0.32
C MET A 1 20.35 2.42 -0.56
N LEU A 2 20.12 2.38 -1.87
CA LEU A 2 20.44 3.49 -2.76
C LEU A 2 19.28 4.48 -2.74
N ALA A 3 19.58 5.78 -2.63
CA ALA A 3 18.55 6.82 -2.77
C ALA A 3 17.91 6.70 -4.16
N GLY A 4 16.58 6.75 -4.22
CA GLY A 4 15.79 6.59 -5.46
C GLY A 4 15.59 5.15 -5.93
N GLY A 5 16.31 4.16 -5.40
CA GLY A 5 16.12 2.75 -5.76
C GLY A 5 14.96 2.11 -4.99
N LEU A 6 14.20 1.22 -5.65
CA LEU A 6 13.24 0.35 -4.97
C LEU A 6 13.96 -0.82 -4.30
N THR A 7 13.56 -1.18 -3.07
CA THR A 7 13.99 -2.43 -2.43
C THR A 7 13.46 -3.65 -3.20
N GLU A 8 14.01 -4.83 -2.93
CA GLU A 8 13.36 -6.10 -3.29
C GLU A 8 11.95 -6.20 -2.66
N PRO A 9 11.02 -6.93 -3.30
CA PRO A 9 9.70 -7.18 -2.76
C PRO A 9 9.77 -7.99 -1.47
N ARG A 10 9.00 -7.59 -0.46
CA ARG A 10 8.91 -8.25 0.84
C ARG A 10 7.45 -8.50 1.21
N PRO A 11 7.12 -9.56 1.98
CA PRO A 11 5.78 -9.72 2.54
C PRO A 11 5.35 -8.49 3.34
N ALA A 12 4.08 -8.13 3.26
CA ALA A 12 3.54 -7.04 4.06
C ALA A 12 3.61 -7.39 5.56
N THR A 13 3.91 -6.38 6.37
CA THR A 13 3.90 -6.48 7.83
C THR A 13 2.64 -5.79 8.38
N PRO A 14 2.32 -5.94 9.68
CA PRO A 14 1.22 -5.21 10.30
C PRO A 14 1.31 -3.69 10.12
N GLU A 15 2.53 -3.13 10.16
CA GLU A 15 2.77 -1.69 9.91
C GLU A 15 2.41 -1.29 8.47
N ILE A 16 2.77 -2.11 7.47
CA ILE A 16 2.42 -1.86 6.06
C ILE A 16 0.91 -1.95 5.86
N GLN A 17 0.24 -2.90 6.52
CA GLN A 17 -1.22 -2.99 6.52
C GLN A 17 -1.86 -1.74 7.14
N GLU A 18 -1.30 -1.21 8.22
CA GLU A 18 -1.79 0.02 8.86
C GLU A 18 -1.64 1.23 7.93
N ILE A 19 -0.51 1.36 7.22
CA ILE A 19 -0.31 2.40 6.20
C ILE A 19 -1.38 2.28 5.11
N ALA A 20 -1.61 1.07 4.59
CA ALA A 20 -2.63 0.82 3.57
C ALA A 20 -4.04 1.20 4.07
N ASN A 21 -4.38 0.85 5.31
CA ASN A 21 -5.67 1.19 5.93
C ASN A 21 -5.84 2.71 6.09
N LYS A 22 -4.79 3.44 6.49
CA LYS A 22 -4.84 4.91 6.64
C LYS A 22 -5.15 5.63 5.34
N VAL A 23 -4.70 5.10 4.20
CA VAL A 23 -4.92 5.72 2.88
C VAL A 23 -6.12 5.15 2.13
N LYS A 24 -6.73 4.06 2.61
CA LYS A 24 -7.90 3.42 1.99
C LYS A 24 -9.06 4.40 1.72
N PRO A 25 -9.49 5.27 2.67
CA PRO A 25 -10.58 6.21 2.38
C PRO A 25 -10.27 7.15 1.22
N GLN A 26 -9.01 7.59 1.10
CA GLN A 26 -8.56 8.45 0.00
C GLN A 26 -8.57 7.72 -1.35
N LEU A 27 -8.24 6.43 -1.35
CA LEU A 27 -8.32 5.58 -2.54
C LEU A 27 -9.78 5.40 -2.98
N GLU A 28 -10.67 5.10 -2.05
CA GLU A 28 -12.11 4.92 -2.31
C GLU A 28 -12.74 6.20 -2.88
N GLU A 29 -12.41 7.36 -2.30
CA GLU A 29 -12.87 8.65 -2.80
C GLU A 29 -12.38 8.95 -4.23
N LYS A 30 -11.10 8.67 -4.53
CA LYS A 30 -10.50 8.91 -5.84
C LYS A 30 -11.00 7.97 -6.92
N THR A 31 -11.27 6.71 -6.56
CA THR A 31 -11.69 5.66 -7.51
C THR A 31 -13.20 5.52 -7.63
N LYS A 32 -13.96 6.14 -6.72
CA LYS A 32 -15.42 5.99 -6.59
C LYS A 32 -15.85 4.53 -6.42
N LYS A 33 -15.06 3.77 -5.67
CA LYS A 33 -15.31 2.36 -5.34
C LYS A 33 -15.14 2.16 -3.84
N THR A 34 -15.85 1.19 -3.28
CA THR A 34 -15.64 0.72 -1.91
C THR A 34 -15.02 -0.68 -1.91
N TYR A 35 -14.15 -0.95 -0.95
CA TYR A 35 -13.48 -2.23 -0.81
C TYR A 35 -13.85 -2.86 0.53
N GLU A 36 -14.54 -3.99 0.52
CA GLU A 36 -14.88 -4.73 1.75
C GLU A 36 -13.60 -5.33 2.36
N LYS A 37 -12.86 -6.09 1.56
CA LYS A 37 -11.53 -6.60 1.93
C LYS A 37 -10.45 -5.70 1.37
N PHE A 38 -9.42 -5.45 2.17
CA PHE A 38 -8.30 -4.58 1.82
C PHE A 38 -7.03 -5.04 2.54
N GLU A 39 -6.41 -6.09 2.01
CA GLU A 39 -5.28 -6.79 2.65
C GLU A 39 -3.97 -6.52 1.90
N ALA A 40 -3.00 -5.91 2.56
CA ALA A 40 -1.66 -5.74 2.03
C ALA A 40 -0.93 -7.09 1.99
N ILE A 41 -0.36 -7.43 0.83
CA ILE A 41 0.29 -8.74 0.63
C ILE A 41 1.80 -8.62 0.45
N ILE A 42 2.26 -7.66 -0.34
CA ILE A 42 3.67 -7.47 -0.70
C ILE A 42 3.93 -5.97 -0.75
N TYR A 43 5.12 -5.53 -0.33
CA TYR A 43 5.54 -4.15 -0.48
C TYR A 43 7.00 -3.99 -0.95
N ARG A 44 7.26 -2.80 -1.50
CA ARG A 44 8.60 -2.26 -1.76
C ARG A 44 8.68 -0.87 -1.15
N SER A 45 9.87 -0.44 -0.77
CA SER A 45 10.11 0.93 -0.28
C SER A 45 11.17 1.63 -1.12
N GLN A 46 11.10 2.96 -1.19
CA GLN A 46 12.05 3.81 -1.90
C GLN A 46 12.39 5.02 -1.03
N VAL A 47 13.69 5.24 -0.78
CA VAL A 47 14.17 6.41 -0.05
C VAL A 47 14.27 7.60 -1.00
N VAL A 48 13.66 8.73 -0.62
CA VAL A 48 13.68 10.04 -1.31
C VAL A 48 13.90 11.14 -0.25
N ALA A 49 13.35 12.35 -0.41
CA ALA A 49 13.15 13.30 0.69
C ALA A 49 11.98 12.83 1.60
N GLY A 50 12.16 11.65 2.21
CA GLY A 50 11.10 10.84 2.84
C GLY A 50 11.15 9.40 2.35
N THR A 51 10.06 8.65 2.51
CA THR A 51 9.96 7.26 2.06
C THR A 51 8.66 7.04 1.30
N ASN A 52 8.76 6.55 0.07
CA ASN A 52 7.62 6.04 -0.67
C ASN A 52 7.41 4.55 -0.36
N TYR A 53 6.16 4.14 -0.20
CA TYR A 53 5.76 2.73 -0.05
C TYR A 53 4.91 2.31 -1.24
N TYR A 54 5.32 1.24 -1.90
CA TYR A 54 4.58 0.62 -2.99
C TYR A 54 3.98 -0.68 -2.45
N ILE A 55 2.67 -0.68 -2.20
CA ILE A 55 1.97 -1.75 -1.51
C ILE A 55 1.02 -2.43 -2.50
N LYS A 56 1.21 -3.73 -2.71
CA LYS A 56 0.25 -4.57 -3.42
C LYS A 56 -0.84 -4.98 -2.45
N VAL A 57 -2.08 -4.67 -2.77
CA VAL A 57 -3.25 -4.94 -1.91
C VAL A 57 -4.19 -5.91 -2.63
N SER A 58 -4.57 -6.98 -1.93
CA SER A 58 -5.66 -7.87 -2.30
C SER A 58 -6.98 -7.23 -1.88
N VAL A 59 -7.91 -7.08 -2.82
CA VAL A 59 -9.17 -6.36 -2.59
C VAL A 59 -10.38 -7.19 -2.95
N GLN A 60 -11.50 -6.92 -2.26
CA GLN A 60 -12.83 -7.40 -2.64
C GLN A 60 -13.77 -6.20 -2.73
N HIS A 61 -14.50 -6.08 -3.84
CA HIS A 61 -15.46 -5.00 -4.07
C HIS A 61 -16.83 -5.33 -3.48
N LEU A 62 -17.53 -4.29 -3.01
CA LEU A 62 -18.99 -4.34 -2.86
C LEU A 62 -19.59 -4.05 -4.25
N TRP A 63 -20.58 -4.84 -4.64
CA TRP A 63 -21.30 -4.73 -5.91
C TRP A 63 -22.23 -3.51 -5.94
#